data_AF-A0A946PHE9-F1
#
_entry.id   AF-A0A946PHE9-F1
#
_cell.length_a   1.000
_cell.length_b   1.000
_cell.length_c   1.000
_cell.angle_alpha   90.00
_cell.angle_beta   90.00
_cell.angle_gamma   90.00
#
_symmetry.space_group_name_H-M   'P 1'
#
loop_
_entity.id
_entity.type
_entity.pdbx_description
1 polymer ?
#
loop_
_entity_poly.entity_id
_entity_poly.type
_entity_poly.pdbx_seq_one_letter_code
_entity_poly.pdbx_strand_id
1 'polypeptide(L)'
;MLHINKIRDNRDSYIEQLKIKNFDVSTLIDAVISKDDERKVTQQKADELLSKGNQLAKQIGELYKTGKAVEANVLKEESSAIKESSKALQTKQSELEKEIQDILVQIPNIPYTTVPAGKSDADNVTLKEVGAIPTLMESAKPHWELTSDYNLIDFELGNKITGAGFPVYVNKGAKLQRALISYFLDKNTEAGYIEYLPPHLVNEASGFGTGQLPDKEGQMYHAIEDDLYLIPTAEVPVTNFFRDVIVKEFPIKCTAYTPCFRREAGSYGKEVRG
;
A
#
# COMPACT_ATOMS: atom_id res chain seq x y z
N MET A 1 2.55 6.86 2.50
CA MET A 1 3.97 7.15 2.22
C MET A 1 4.46 8.30 3.09
N LEU A 2 5.77 8.41 3.31
CA LEU A 2 6.35 9.53 4.07
C LEU A 2 6.37 10.81 3.24
N HIS A 3 6.17 11.95 3.89
CA HIS A 3 6.26 13.26 3.23
C HIS A 3 7.73 13.63 2.98
N ILE A 4 8.06 14.03 1.74
CA ILE A 4 9.43 14.38 1.34
C ILE A 4 10.02 15.49 2.21
N ASN A 5 9.24 16.53 2.54
CA ASN A 5 9.72 17.60 3.42
C ASN A 5 10.09 17.07 4.81
N LYS A 6 9.30 16.14 5.36
CA LYS A 6 9.63 15.50 6.64
C LYS A 6 10.87 14.62 6.56
N ILE A 7 11.08 13.94 5.42
CA ILE A 7 12.31 13.19 5.16
C ILE A 7 13.52 14.13 5.17
N ARG A 8 13.43 15.30 4.53
CA ARG A 8 14.51 16.30 4.53
C ARG A 8 14.81 16.83 5.93
N ASP A 9 13.76 17.24 6.65
CA ASP A 9 13.89 17.83 7.98
C ASP A 9 14.45 16.85 9.02
N ASN A 10 14.23 15.54 8.83
CA ASN A 10 14.54 14.50 9.81
C ASN A 10 15.46 13.40 9.26
N ARG A 11 16.23 13.68 8.21
CA ARG A 11 17.02 12.70 7.45
C ARG A 11 17.76 11.71 8.36
N ASP A 12 18.65 12.21 9.20
CA ASP A 12 19.52 11.37 10.03
C ASP A 12 18.73 10.60 11.09
N SER A 13 17.67 11.22 11.63
CA SER A 13 16.78 10.59 12.60
C SER A 13 15.96 9.45 11.99
N TYR A 14 15.47 9.61 10.75
CA TYR A 14 14.73 8.57 10.04
C TYR A 14 15.63 7.41 9.65
N ILE A 15 16.86 7.68 9.20
CA ILE A 15 17.86 6.65 8.93
C ILE A 15 18.11 5.83 10.19
N GLU A 16 18.37 6.48 11.34
CA GLU A 16 18.65 5.78 12.59
C GLU A 16 17.45 4.96 13.08
N GLN A 17 16.24 5.51 13.04
CA GLN A 17 15.04 4.80 13.43
C GLN A 17 14.73 3.61 12.52
N LEU A 18 15.03 3.69 11.23
CA LEU A 18 14.80 2.60 10.29
C LEU A 18 15.84 1.49 10.38
N LYS A 19 17.04 1.76 10.92
CA LYS A 19 18.02 0.70 11.22
C LYS A 19 17.50 -0.36 12.17
N ILE A 20 16.55 -0.04 13.06
CA ILE A 20 15.98 -1.03 13.98
C ILE A 20 15.20 -2.13 13.23
N LYS A 21 14.76 -1.85 12.00
CA LYS A 21 14.14 -2.82 11.07
C LYS A 21 15.18 -3.60 10.26
N ASN A 22 16.48 -3.43 10.54
CA ASN A 22 17.60 -3.99 9.79
C ASN A 22 17.58 -3.60 8.29
N PHE A 23 17.08 -2.40 7.99
CA PHE A 23 16.93 -1.91 6.63
C PHE A 23 17.67 -0.57 6.47
N ASP A 24 18.72 -0.55 5.64
CA ASP A 24 19.44 0.69 5.33
C ASP A 24 18.74 1.45 4.21
N VAL A 25 18.12 2.57 4.60
CA VAL A 25 17.39 3.47 3.68
C VAL A 25 18.22 4.66 3.23
N SER A 26 19.48 4.79 3.62
CA SER A 26 20.28 6.00 3.38
C SER A 26 20.32 6.35 1.90
N THR A 27 20.54 5.36 1.04
CA THR A 27 20.57 5.52 -0.42
C THR A 27 19.21 5.90 -1.01
N LEU A 28 18.11 5.32 -0.52
CA LEU A 28 16.74 5.64 -0.96
C LEU A 28 16.35 7.05 -0.55
N ILE A 29 16.72 7.47 0.66
CA ILE A 29 16.48 8.81 1.17
C ILE A 29 17.26 9.85 0.36
N ASP A 30 18.55 9.61 0.09
CA ASP A 30 19.35 10.53 -0.71
C ASP A 30 18.85 10.61 -2.16
N ALA A 31 18.43 9.47 -2.73
CA ALA A 31 17.84 9.42 -4.07
C ALA A 31 16.54 10.21 -4.15
N VAL A 32 15.60 10.05 -3.21
CA VAL A 32 14.31 10.77 -3.26
C VAL A 32 14.51 12.28 -3.07
N ILE A 33 15.45 12.69 -2.22
CA ILE A 33 15.84 14.08 -2.01
C ILE A 33 16.41 14.65 -3.31
N SER A 34 17.38 13.97 -3.93
CA SER A 34 18.00 14.42 -5.18
C SER A 34 16.98 14.54 -6.32
N LYS A 35 16.05 13.60 -6.43
CA LYS A 35 15.00 13.61 -7.47
C LYS A 35 13.98 14.72 -7.25
N ASP A 36 13.61 14.98 -5.99
CA ASP A 36 12.75 16.11 -5.64
C ASP A 36 13.43 17.46 -5.93
N ASP A 37 14.75 17.57 -5.78
CA ASP A 37 15.50 18.76 -6.18
C ASP A 37 15.52 18.94 -7.71
N GLU A 38 15.74 17.87 -8.46
CA GLU A 38 15.63 17.88 -9.93
C GLU A 38 14.22 18.28 -10.38
N ARG A 39 13.17 17.78 -9.71
CA ARG A 39 11.77 18.15 -9.98
C ARG A 39 11.53 19.63 -9.73
N LYS A 40 12.00 20.18 -8.61
CA LYS A 40 11.86 21.61 -8.28
C LYS A 40 12.54 22.51 -9.31
N VAL A 41 13.76 22.17 -9.73
CA VAL A 41 14.48 22.92 -10.79
C VAL A 41 13.74 22.82 -12.13
N THR A 42 13.21 21.64 -12.47
CA THR A 42 12.42 21.43 -13.69
C THR A 42 11.14 22.25 -13.68
N GLN A 43 10.41 22.25 -12.57
CA GLN A 43 9.21 23.07 -12.37
C GLN A 43 9.52 24.56 -12.51
N GLN A 44 10.59 25.06 -11.88
CA GLN A 44 10.97 26.46 -12.00
C GLN A 44 11.24 26.86 -13.46
N LYS A 45 11.98 26.03 -14.22
CA LYS A 45 12.24 26.26 -15.64
C LYS A 45 10.94 26.23 -16.46
N ALA A 46 10.00 25.35 -16.13
CA ALA A 46 8.71 25.26 -16.80
C ALA A 46 7.88 26.54 -16.56
N ASP A 47 7.88 27.06 -15.33
CA ASP A 47 7.18 28.30 -14.97
C ASP A 47 7.80 29.53 -15.66
N GLU A 48 9.13 29.59 -15.75
CA GLU A 48 9.86 30.63 -16.49
C GLU A 48 9.51 30.61 -17.99
N LEU A 49 9.50 29.44 -18.62
CA LEU A 49 9.11 29.28 -20.03
C LEU A 49 7.64 29.61 -20.27
N LEU A 50 6.74 29.22 -19.36
CA LEU A 50 5.33 29.56 -19.44
C LEU A 50 5.12 31.08 -19.38
N SER A 51 5.80 31.75 -18.44
CA SER A 51 5.78 33.21 -18.32
C SER A 51 6.29 33.89 -19.61
N LYS A 52 7.44 33.44 -20.14
CA LYS A 52 8.01 33.95 -21.39
C LYS A 52 7.08 33.71 -22.58
N GLY A 53 6.46 32.53 -22.68
CA GLY A 53 5.50 32.19 -23.72
C GLY A 53 4.27 33.11 -23.70
N ASN A 54 3.73 33.41 -22.52
CA ASN A 54 2.60 34.34 -22.36
C ASN A 54 2.96 35.77 -22.76
N GLN A 55 4.18 36.24 -22.43
CA GLN A 55 4.67 37.55 -22.86
C GLN A 55 4.81 37.64 -24.37
N LEU A 56 5.41 36.64 -25.02
CA LEU A 56 5.54 36.58 -26.47
C LEU A 56 4.18 36.52 -27.17
N ALA A 57 3.22 35.74 -26.66
CA ALA A 57 1.88 35.67 -27.23
C ALA A 57 1.19 37.05 -27.24
N LYS A 58 1.37 37.85 -26.18
CA LYS A 58 0.88 39.22 -26.11
C LYS A 58 1.57 40.14 -27.12
N GLN A 59 2.90 40.09 -27.20
CA GLN A 59 3.69 40.88 -28.16
C GLN A 59 3.35 40.55 -29.61
N ILE A 60 3.20 39.27 -29.95
CA ILE A 60 2.78 38.81 -31.27
C ILE A 60 1.41 39.40 -31.63
N GLY A 61 0.45 39.35 -30.70
CA GLY A 61 -0.88 39.93 -30.89
C GLY A 61 -0.85 41.46 -31.11
N GLU A 62 0.03 42.17 -30.41
CA GLU A 62 0.25 43.61 -30.59
C GLU A 62 0.91 43.93 -31.95
N LEU A 63 1.94 43.18 -32.34
CA LEU A 63 2.64 43.38 -33.63
C LEU A 63 1.71 43.15 -34.83
N TYR A 64 0.87 42.12 -34.80
CA TYR A 64 -0.15 41.91 -35.84
C TYR A 64 -1.16 43.05 -35.90
N LYS A 65 -1.59 43.62 -34.76
CA LYS A 65 -2.49 44.79 -34.73
C LYS A 65 -1.85 46.04 -35.33
N THR A 66 -0.54 46.21 -35.15
CA THR A 66 0.24 47.34 -35.71
C THR A 66 0.72 47.14 -37.14
N GLY A 67 0.35 46.03 -37.80
CA GLY A 67 0.71 45.75 -39.20
C GLY A 67 2.15 45.24 -39.40
N LYS A 68 2.89 44.93 -38.34
CA LYS A 68 4.28 44.49 -38.38
C LYS A 68 4.41 42.96 -38.50
N ALA A 69 3.87 42.40 -39.58
CA ALA A 69 3.77 40.95 -39.76
C ALA A 69 5.13 40.21 -39.79
N VAL A 70 6.19 40.86 -40.29
CA VAL A 70 7.53 40.25 -40.37
C VAL A 70 8.14 40.06 -38.97
N GLU A 71 8.08 41.09 -38.12
CA GLU A 71 8.55 41.02 -36.73
C GLU A 71 7.72 39.99 -35.92
N ALA A 72 6.40 39.92 -36.16
CA ALA A 72 5.52 38.95 -35.51
C ALA A 72 5.86 37.49 -35.87
N ASN A 73 6.25 37.22 -37.12
CA ASN A 73 6.62 35.87 -37.56
C ASN A 73 7.91 35.37 -36.88
N VAL A 74 8.89 36.25 -36.63
CA VAL A 74 10.12 35.90 -35.90
C VAL A 74 9.80 35.50 -34.45
N LEU A 75 8.97 36.29 -33.75
CA LEU A 75 8.55 35.94 -32.39
C LEU A 75 7.70 34.67 -32.34
N LYS A 76 7.01 34.32 -33.43
CA LYS A 76 6.22 33.10 -33.54
C LYS A 76 7.10 31.85 -33.61
N GLU A 77 8.27 31.94 -34.24
CA GLU A 77 9.27 30.87 -34.20
C GLU A 77 9.82 30.66 -32.78
N GLU A 78 10.17 31.74 -32.07
CA GLU A 78 10.61 31.67 -30.67
C GLU A 78 9.51 31.12 -29.75
N SER A 79 8.26 31.55 -29.94
CA SER A 79 7.11 31.03 -29.22
C SER A 79 6.87 29.54 -29.49
N SER A 80 7.21 29.05 -30.69
CA SER A 80 7.07 27.63 -31.04
C SER A 80 8.16 26.80 -30.36
N ALA A 81 9.41 27.28 -30.34
CA ALA A 81 10.51 26.64 -29.62
C ALA A 81 10.26 26.56 -28.09
N ILE A 82 9.66 27.61 -27.52
CA ILE A 82 9.25 27.61 -26.09
C ILE A 82 8.16 26.56 -25.83
N LYS A 83 7.21 26.40 -26.75
CA LYS A 83 6.15 25.40 -26.62
C LYS A 83 6.71 23.97 -26.64
N GLU A 84 7.67 23.70 -27.52
CA GLU A 84 8.36 22.40 -27.57
C GLU A 84 9.16 22.14 -26.29
N SER A 85 9.93 23.13 -25.84
CA SER A 85 10.72 23.04 -24.60
C SER A 85 9.83 22.84 -23.36
N SER A 86 8.70 23.52 -23.30
CA SER A 86 7.72 23.38 -22.22
C SER A 86 7.13 21.97 -22.19
N LYS A 87 6.81 21.40 -23.35
CA LYS A 87 6.33 20.02 -23.45
C LYS A 87 7.39 19.02 -22.96
N ALA A 88 8.65 19.23 -23.31
CA ALA A 88 9.75 18.39 -22.84
C ALA A 88 9.92 18.46 -21.31
N LEU A 89 9.84 19.65 -20.72
CA LEU A 89 9.90 19.83 -19.27
C LEU A 89 8.70 19.20 -18.55
N GLN A 90 7.50 19.28 -19.12
CA GLN A 90 6.31 18.61 -18.58
C GLN A 90 6.46 17.09 -18.58
N THR A 91 6.95 16.50 -19.67
CA THR A 91 7.24 15.06 -19.71
C THR A 91 8.28 14.68 -18.65
N LYS A 92 9.37 15.44 -18.56
CA LYS A 92 10.42 15.20 -17.57
C LYS A 92 9.91 15.33 -16.14
N GLN A 93 9.01 16.28 -15.88
CA GLN A 93 8.38 16.43 -14.58
C GLN A 93 7.54 15.20 -14.22
N SER A 94 6.69 14.73 -15.12
CA SER A 94 5.88 13.52 -14.89
C SER A 94 6.74 12.27 -14.65
N GLU A 95 7.86 12.15 -15.36
CA GLU A 95 8.85 11.09 -15.14
C GLU A 95 9.47 11.18 -13.74
N LEU A 96 9.90 12.37 -13.32
CA LEU A 96 10.48 12.59 -12.00
C LEU A 96 9.47 12.34 -10.88
N GLU A 97 8.21 12.73 -11.05
CA GLU A 97 7.14 12.46 -10.09
C GLU A 97 6.91 10.96 -9.91
N LYS A 98 6.91 10.22 -11.03
CA LYS A 98 6.82 8.76 -10.99
C LYS A 98 8.03 8.13 -10.30
N GLU A 99 9.25 8.52 -10.67
CA GLU A 99 10.49 8.00 -10.04
C GLU A 99 10.52 8.29 -8.53
N ILE A 100 10.08 9.48 -8.11
CA ILE A 100 9.95 9.84 -6.69
C ILE A 100 8.96 8.93 -6.00
N GLN A 101 7.79 8.70 -6.60
CA GLN A 101 6.78 7.80 -6.04
C GLN A 101 7.30 6.36 -5.93
N ASP A 102 7.96 5.85 -6.97
CA ASP A 102 8.54 4.52 -7.03
C ASP A 102 9.61 4.29 -5.96
N ILE A 103 10.37 5.35 -5.59
CA ILE A 103 11.30 5.30 -4.45
C ILE A 103 10.54 5.36 -3.12
N LEU A 104 9.57 6.28 -2.98
CA LEU A 104 8.84 6.49 -1.72
C LEU A 104 8.07 5.24 -1.28
N VAL A 105 7.47 4.48 -2.20
CA VAL A 105 6.77 3.23 -1.87
C VAL A 105 7.71 2.14 -1.34
N GLN A 106 9.02 2.28 -1.54
CA GLN A 106 10.00 1.34 -1.02
C GLN A 106 10.45 1.66 0.41
N ILE A 107 10.23 2.90 0.88
CA ILE A 107 10.61 3.33 2.22
C ILE A 107 9.51 2.93 3.21
N PRO A 108 9.78 2.02 4.16
CA PRO A 108 8.77 1.58 5.12
C PRO A 108 8.45 2.70 6.11
N ASN A 109 7.33 2.55 6.84
CA ASN A 109 6.94 3.52 7.86
C ASN A 109 8.00 3.62 8.98
N ILE A 110 8.19 4.82 9.53
CA ILE A 110 9.11 5.07 10.63
C ILE A 110 8.57 4.40 11.90
N PRO A 111 9.32 3.49 12.54
CA PRO A 111 8.91 2.92 13.82
C PRO A 111 8.73 3.99 14.87
N TYR A 112 7.77 3.81 15.78
CA TYR A 112 7.64 4.70 16.92
C TYR A 112 8.80 4.51 17.90
N THR A 113 9.16 5.55 18.66
CA THR A 113 10.36 5.57 19.52
C THR A 113 10.37 4.53 20.63
N THR A 114 9.21 3.95 20.98
CA THR A 114 9.09 2.90 22.00
C THR A 114 9.22 1.49 21.41
N VAL A 115 9.36 1.34 20.09
CA VAL A 115 9.54 0.04 19.45
C VAL A 115 10.95 -0.46 19.75
N PRO A 116 11.12 -1.62 20.40
CA PRO A 116 12.44 -2.16 20.69
C PRO A 116 13.15 -2.58 19.39
N ALA A 117 14.48 -2.49 19.38
CA ALA A 117 15.27 -3.07 18.30
C ALA A 117 15.23 -4.59 18.36
N GLY A 118 15.15 -5.24 17.20
CA GLY A 118 15.11 -6.69 17.08
C GLY A 118 15.47 -7.16 15.67
N LYS A 119 15.89 -8.41 15.55
CA LYS A 119 16.24 -9.08 14.30
C LYS A 119 15.25 -10.18 13.92
N SER A 120 14.63 -10.80 14.91
CA SER A 120 13.61 -11.82 14.68
C SER A 120 12.48 -11.75 15.72
N ASP A 121 11.48 -12.60 15.52
CA ASP A 121 10.39 -12.85 16.47
C ASP A 121 10.85 -13.20 17.89
N ALA A 122 12.03 -13.79 18.04
CA ALA A 122 12.66 -14.09 19.33
C ALA A 122 13.03 -12.85 20.16
N ASP A 123 13.20 -11.68 19.52
CA ASP A 123 13.52 -10.42 20.19
C ASP A 123 12.26 -9.66 20.65
N ASN A 124 11.06 -10.20 20.40
CA ASN A 124 9.82 -9.58 20.81
C ASN A 124 9.69 -9.54 22.34
N VAL A 125 9.14 -8.43 22.84
CA VAL A 125 8.93 -8.22 24.28
C VAL A 125 7.48 -8.58 24.66
N THR A 126 7.31 -9.52 25.58
CA THR A 126 6.00 -9.85 26.15
C THR A 126 5.49 -8.71 27.04
N LEU A 127 4.39 -8.06 26.63
CA LEU A 127 3.80 -6.96 27.39
C LEU A 127 2.81 -7.43 28.46
N LYS A 128 2.04 -8.48 28.18
CA LYS A 128 0.98 -8.98 29.06
C LYS A 128 0.62 -10.41 28.70
N GLU A 129 0.44 -11.24 29.73
CA GLU A 129 -0.14 -12.58 29.61
C GLU A 129 -1.46 -12.63 30.40
N VAL A 130 -2.47 -13.32 29.87
CA VAL A 130 -3.81 -13.41 30.49
C VAL A 130 -4.29 -14.85 30.46
N GLY A 131 -4.74 -15.33 31.63
CA GLY A 131 -5.15 -16.72 31.81
C GLY A 131 -3.99 -17.64 32.21
N ALA A 132 -4.32 -18.91 32.46
CA ALA A 132 -3.33 -19.94 32.73
C ALA A 132 -3.23 -20.86 31.51
N ILE A 133 -2.01 -21.19 31.10
CA ILE A 133 -1.78 -22.18 30.04
C ILE A 133 -2.25 -23.55 30.58
N PRO A 134 -3.16 -24.25 29.90
CA PRO A 134 -3.67 -25.53 30.38
C PRO A 134 -2.56 -26.59 30.33
N THR A 135 -2.46 -27.42 31.37
CA THR A 135 -1.64 -28.63 31.33
C THR A 135 -2.35 -29.67 30.47
N LEU A 136 -1.77 -29.99 29.33
CA LEU A 136 -2.30 -31.00 28.43
C LEU A 136 -2.01 -32.41 28.97
N MET A 137 -2.92 -33.36 28.71
CA MET A 137 -2.69 -34.78 28.96
C MET A 137 -1.60 -35.34 28.04
N GLU A 138 -0.92 -36.41 28.46
CA GLU A 138 0.18 -37.02 27.69
C GLU A 138 -0.25 -37.47 26.28
N SER A 139 -1.51 -37.88 26.12
CA SER A 139 -2.10 -38.28 24.84
C SER A 139 -2.86 -37.15 24.14
N ALA A 140 -2.57 -35.88 24.45
CA ALA A 140 -3.19 -34.75 23.77
C ALA A 140 -2.80 -34.76 22.29
N LYS A 141 -3.80 -34.57 21.43
CA LYS A 141 -3.62 -34.57 19.98
C LYS A 141 -3.53 -33.14 19.45
N PRO A 142 -2.70 -32.90 18.42
CA PRO A 142 -2.72 -31.64 17.71
C PRO A 142 -4.05 -31.44 16.98
N HIS A 143 -4.36 -30.18 16.66
CA HIS A 143 -5.67 -29.84 16.11
C HIS A 143 -5.97 -30.54 14.78
N TRP A 144 -4.99 -30.76 13.91
CA TRP A 144 -5.19 -31.44 12.62
C TRP A 144 -5.57 -32.92 12.77
N GLU A 145 -5.16 -33.59 13.85
CA GLU A 145 -5.63 -34.95 14.15
C GLU A 145 -7.05 -34.94 14.70
N LEU A 146 -7.35 -33.97 15.58
CA LEU A 146 -8.70 -33.79 16.12
C LEU A 146 -9.72 -33.48 15.03
N THR A 147 -9.35 -32.67 14.03
CA THR A 147 -10.25 -32.33 12.92
C THR A 147 -10.57 -33.54 12.06
N SER A 148 -9.63 -34.48 11.87
CA SER A 148 -9.88 -35.77 11.21
C SER A 148 -10.70 -36.72 12.09
N ASP A 149 -10.33 -36.92 13.35
CA ASP A 149 -11.02 -37.82 14.30
C ASP A 149 -12.52 -37.49 14.43
N TYR A 150 -12.85 -36.20 14.43
CA TYR A 150 -14.22 -35.71 14.58
C TYR A 150 -14.90 -35.35 13.25
N ASN A 151 -14.25 -35.61 12.11
CA ASN A 151 -14.75 -35.27 10.78
C ASN A 151 -15.22 -33.80 10.66
N LEU A 152 -14.35 -32.89 11.09
CA LEU A 152 -14.57 -31.44 11.12
C LEU A 152 -13.96 -30.73 9.92
N ILE A 153 -12.84 -31.24 9.41
CA ILE A 153 -12.13 -30.71 8.24
C ILE A 153 -11.67 -31.87 7.36
N ASP A 154 -11.98 -31.77 6.07
CA ASP A 154 -11.52 -32.66 5.02
C ASP A 154 -10.46 -31.95 4.16
N PHE A 155 -9.19 -32.22 4.46
CA PHE A 155 -8.05 -31.66 3.74
C PHE A 155 -7.81 -32.34 2.40
N GLU A 156 -8.15 -33.62 2.25
CA GLU A 156 -7.97 -34.35 0.99
C GLU A 156 -8.94 -33.86 -0.07
N LEU A 157 -10.20 -33.63 0.31
CA LEU A 157 -11.20 -33.02 -0.56
C LEU A 157 -10.79 -31.60 -0.96
N GLY A 158 -10.25 -30.84 -0.01
CA GLY A 158 -9.66 -29.53 -0.25
C GLY A 158 -8.55 -29.52 -1.30
N ASN A 159 -7.57 -30.40 -1.13
CA ASN A 159 -6.48 -30.61 -2.08
C ASN A 159 -7.00 -31.04 -3.46
N LYS A 160 -8.05 -31.85 -3.51
CA LYS A 160 -8.68 -32.29 -4.76
C LYS A 160 -9.37 -31.14 -5.50
N ILE A 161 -10.00 -30.20 -4.80
CA ILE A 161 -10.74 -29.08 -5.41
C ILE A 161 -9.80 -27.96 -5.85
N THR A 162 -8.75 -27.66 -5.06
CA THR A 162 -7.90 -26.47 -5.30
C THR A 162 -6.41 -26.78 -5.23
N GLY A 163 -5.96 -27.47 -4.18
CA GLY A 163 -4.55 -27.75 -3.94
C GLY A 163 -4.18 -27.58 -2.46
N ALA A 164 -2.88 -27.67 -2.15
CA ALA A 164 -2.38 -27.52 -0.78
C ALA A 164 -2.80 -26.18 -0.16
N GLY A 165 -3.20 -26.20 1.12
CA GLY A 165 -3.58 -25.01 1.89
C GLY A 165 -5.06 -24.63 1.82
N PHE A 166 -5.91 -25.44 1.16
CA PHE A 166 -7.35 -25.15 1.02
C PHE A 166 -8.22 -26.20 1.72
N PRO A 167 -8.55 -26.06 3.02
CA PRO A 167 -9.36 -27.04 3.75
C PRO A 167 -10.87 -26.96 3.42
N VAL A 168 -11.57 -28.10 3.44
CA VAL A 168 -13.05 -28.13 3.44
C VAL A 168 -13.56 -28.40 4.84
N TYR A 169 -14.30 -27.46 5.43
CA TYR A 169 -14.92 -27.66 6.74
C TYR A 169 -16.24 -28.43 6.60
N VAL A 170 -16.49 -29.39 7.50
CA VAL A 170 -17.61 -30.33 7.42
C VAL A 170 -18.47 -30.29 8.70
N ASN A 171 -19.79 -30.37 8.56
CA ASN A 171 -20.75 -30.49 9.66
C ASN A 171 -20.50 -29.50 10.83
N LYS A 172 -20.06 -30.02 11.98
CA LYS A 172 -19.79 -29.25 13.19
C LYS A 172 -18.61 -28.28 13.00
N GLY A 173 -17.63 -28.62 12.16
CA GLY A 173 -16.51 -27.73 11.83
C GLY A 173 -16.99 -26.49 11.08
N ALA A 174 -17.79 -26.69 10.03
CA ALA A 174 -18.40 -25.58 9.28
C ALA A 174 -19.33 -24.72 10.14
N LYS A 175 -20.12 -25.36 11.01
CA LYS A 175 -20.99 -24.65 11.96
C LYS A 175 -20.17 -23.83 12.97
N LEU A 176 -19.08 -24.37 13.49
CA LEU A 176 -18.20 -23.68 14.43
C LEU A 176 -17.53 -22.47 13.78
N GLN A 177 -17.02 -22.62 12.55
CA GLN A 177 -16.41 -21.53 11.80
C GLN A 177 -17.38 -20.35 11.65
N ARG A 178 -18.63 -20.63 11.23
CA ARG A 178 -19.67 -19.61 11.14
C ARG A 178 -20.04 -19.00 12.49
N ALA A 179 -20.12 -19.81 13.54
CA ALA A 179 -20.43 -19.33 14.89
C ALA A 179 -19.34 -18.37 15.42
N LEU A 180 -18.07 -18.65 15.14
CA LEU A 180 -16.94 -17.78 15.50
C LEU A 180 -17.01 -16.44 14.77
N ILE A 181 -17.32 -16.44 13.46
CA ILE A 181 -17.52 -15.21 12.70
C ILE A 181 -18.59 -14.35 13.37
N SER A 182 -19.79 -14.90 13.58
CA SER A 182 -20.90 -14.17 14.20
C SER A 182 -20.52 -13.65 15.58
N TYR A 183 -19.91 -14.49 16.43
CA TYR A 183 -19.47 -14.08 17.76
C TYR A 183 -18.53 -12.87 17.74
N PHE A 184 -17.51 -12.87 16.86
CA PHE A 184 -16.55 -11.76 16.80
C PHE A 184 -17.17 -10.49 16.22
N LEU A 185 -18.06 -10.60 15.23
CA LEU A 185 -18.80 -9.45 14.70
C LEU A 185 -19.73 -8.84 15.76
N ASP A 186 -20.48 -9.66 16.49
CA ASP A 186 -21.35 -9.23 17.58
C ASP A 186 -20.52 -8.52 18.67
N LYS A 187 -19.36 -9.08 19.06
CA LYS A 187 -18.49 -8.45 20.07
C LYS A 187 -17.90 -7.12 19.60
N ASN A 188 -17.53 -7.00 18.33
CA ASN A 188 -17.02 -5.76 17.78
C ASN A 188 -18.11 -4.70 17.67
N THR A 189 -19.32 -5.07 17.24
CA THR A 189 -20.45 -4.14 17.14
C THR A 189 -20.92 -3.67 18.53
N GLU A 190 -20.98 -4.58 19.53
CA GLU A 190 -21.18 -4.21 20.94
C GLU A 190 -20.12 -3.23 21.45
N ALA A 191 -18.87 -3.31 20.96
CA ALA A 191 -17.78 -2.39 21.29
C ALA A 191 -17.82 -1.05 20.50
N GLY A 192 -18.86 -0.83 19.69
CA GLY A 192 -19.09 0.41 18.94
C GLY A 192 -18.39 0.47 17.58
N TYR A 193 -18.01 -0.66 17.00
CA TYR A 193 -17.58 -0.72 15.60
C TYR A 193 -18.80 -0.81 14.68
N ILE A 194 -18.76 -0.10 13.55
CA ILE A 194 -19.76 -0.26 12.49
C ILE A 194 -19.35 -1.46 11.64
N GLU A 195 -20.27 -2.40 11.47
CA GLU A 195 -20.05 -3.57 10.62
C GLU A 195 -20.26 -3.24 9.14
N TYR A 196 -19.30 -3.65 8.32
CA TYR A 196 -19.33 -3.50 6.87
C TYR A 196 -19.09 -4.85 6.18
N LEU A 197 -19.68 -5.03 5.01
CA LEU A 197 -19.39 -6.12 4.09
C LEU A 197 -18.71 -5.54 2.83
N PRO A 198 -17.38 -5.48 2.78
CA PRO A 198 -16.66 -4.90 1.64
C PRO A 198 -16.56 -5.86 0.44
N PRO A 199 -16.22 -5.36 -0.77
CA PRO A 199 -15.81 -6.19 -1.89
C PRO A 199 -14.56 -7.03 -1.58
N HIS A 200 -14.48 -8.23 -2.16
CA HIS A 200 -13.33 -9.14 -2.01
C HIS A 200 -12.29 -9.02 -3.11
N LEU A 201 -12.62 -8.31 -4.19
CA LEU A 201 -11.73 -7.92 -5.27
C LEU A 201 -11.57 -6.40 -5.22
N VAL A 202 -10.34 -5.92 -5.34
CA VAL A 202 -10.02 -4.49 -5.30
C VAL A 202 -9.15 -4.09 -6.48
N ASN A 203 -9.25 -2.83 -6.88
CA ASN A 203 -8.37 -2.24 -7.89
C ASN A 203 -6.96 -1.98 -7.34
N GLU A 204 -6.02 -1.75 -8.26
CA GLU A 204 -4.61 -1.47 -7.96
C GLU A 204 -4.43 -0.32 -6.96
N ALA A 205 -5.16 0.79 -7.15
CA ALA A 205 -5.10 1.95 -6.25
C ALA A 205 -5.41 1.60 -4.79
N SER A 206 -6.24 0.59 -4.54
CA SER A 206 -6.57 0.16 -3.18
C SER A 206 -5.41 -0.62 -2.55
N GLY A 207 -4.75 -1.48 -3.33
CA GLY A 207 -3.54 -2.18 -2.90
C GLY A 207 -2.39 -1.24 -2.59
N PHE A 208 -2.20 -0.17 -3.39
CA PHE A 208 -1.21 0.88 -3.08
C PHE A 208 -1.58 1.68 -1.83
N GLY A 209 -2.86 2.00 -1.65
CA GLY A 209 -3.34 2.81 -0.52
C GLY A 209 -2.98 2.21 0.85
N THR A 210 -2.98 0.88 0.96
CA THR A 210 -2.66 0.13 2.18
C THR A 210 -1.29 -0.55 2.15
N GLY A 211 -0.49 -0.32 1.12
CA GLY A 211 0.92 -0.76 1.03
C GLY A 211 1.13 -2.23 0.67
N GLN A 212 0.10 -2.94 0.20
CA GLN A 212 0.26 -4.27 -0.39
C GLN A 212 0.86 -4.20 -1.79
N LEU A 213 0.61 -3.09 -2.51
CA LEU A 213 1.29 -2.77 -3.76
C LEU A 213 2.35 -1.66 -3.55
N PRO A 214 3.52 -1.75 -4.21
CA PRO A 214 3.91 -2.78 -5.17
C PRO A 214 4.14 -4.16 -4.51
N ASP A 215 3.62 -5.24 -5.13
CA ASP A 215 3.64 -6.60 -4.57
C ASP A 215 5.03 -7.23 -4.68
N LYS A 216 5.95 -6.79 -3.81
CA LYS A 216 7.37 -7.18 -3.86
C LYS A 216 7.61 -8.69 -3.78
N GLU A 217 6.68 -9.42 -3.17
CA GLU A 217 6.81 -10.86 -2.91
C GLU A 217 5.76 -11.70 -3.65
N GLY A 218 4.88 -11.08 -4.44
CA GLY A 218 3.81 -11.78 -5.13
C GLY A 218 2.81 -12.43 -4.16
N GLN A 219 2.46 -11.75 -3.06
CA GLN A 219 1.59 -12.27 -2.01
C GLN A 219 0.10 -12.18 -2.37
N MET A 220 -0.28 -11.29 -3.30
CA MET A 220 -1.68 -11.13 -3.72
C MET A 220 -1.99 -12.04 -4.91
N TYR A 221 -3.21 -12.58 -4.94
CA TYR A 221 -3.75 -13.18 -6.16
C TYR A 221 -4.28 -12.09 -7.10
N HIS A 222 -3.91 -12.15 -8.39
CA HIS A 222 -4.26 -11.17 -9.42
C HIS A 222 -5.18 -11.81 -10.48
N ALA A 223 -6.34 -11.20 -10.68
CA ALA A 223 -7.28 -11.48 -11.77
C ALA A 223 -6.89 -10.63 -12.98
N ILE A 224 -6.02 -11.19 -13.82
CA ILE A 224 -5.30 -10.47 -14.89
C ILE A 224 -6.23 -9.79 -15.89
N GLU A 225 -7.32 -10.45 -16.30
CA GLU A 225 -8.22 -9.94 -17.35
C GLU A 225 -8.94 -8.64 -16.94
N ASP A 226 -9.27 -8.50 -15.66
CA ASP A 226 -9.99 -7.35 -15.10
C ASP A 226 -9.06 -6.35 -14.40
N ASP A 227 -7.78 -6.68 -14.26
CA ASP A 227 -6.79 -5.97 -13.44
C ASP A 227 -7.27 -5.72 -11.99
N LEU A 228 -7.78 -6.78 -11.37
CA LEU A 228 -8.26 -6.77 -9.98
C LEU A 228 -7.46 -7.73 -9.11
N TYR A 229 -7.41 -7.45 -7.82
CA TYR A 229 -6.64 -8.22 -6.84
C TYR A 229 -7.57 -8.78 -5.77
N LEU A 230 -7.42 -10.06 -5.42
CA LEU A 230 -8.13 -10.63 -4.28
C LEU A 230 -7.50 -10.09 -2.98
N ILE A 231 -8.35 -9.73 -2.02
CA ILE A 231 -7.89 -9.08 -0.79
C ILE A 231 -7.15 -10.07 0.13
N PRO A 232 -5.95 -9.73 0.66
CA PRO A 232 -5.24 -10.53 1.66
C PRO A 232 -5.75 -10.31 3.09
N THR A 233 -6.61 -9.31 3.27
CA THR A 233 -7.26 -8.90 4.53
C THR A 233 -8.36 -7.88 4.24
N ALA A 234 -9.40 -7.84 5.07
CA ALA A 234 -10.44 -6.80 5.04
C ALA A 234 -9.88 -5.37 5.24
N GLU A 235 -8.69 -5.24 5.82
CA GLU A 235 -8.00 -3.95 5.99
C GLU A 235 -7.89 -3.18 4.67
N VAL A 236 -7.61 -3.88 3.56
CA VAL A 236 -7.41 -3.26 2.24
C VAL A 236 -8.66 -2.49 1.79
N PRO A 237 -9.84 -3.12 1.62
CA PRO A 237 -11.03 -2.38 1.21
C PRO A 237 -11.57 -1.45 2.30
N VAL A 238 -11.53 -1.85 3.58
CA VAL A 238 -12.13 -1.05 4.68
C VAL A 238 -11.40 0.27 4.87
N THR A 239 -10.06 0.28 4.79
CA THR A 239 -9.28 1.52 4.90
C THR A 239 -9.53 2.43 3.70
N ASN A 240 -9.72 1.85 2.51
CA ASN A 240 -9.97 2.58 1.28
C ASN A 240 -11.39 3.18 1.17
N PHE A 241 -12.31 2.89 2.09
CA PHE A 241 -13.60 3.61 2.18
C PHE A 241 -13.43 5.14 2.28
N PHE A 242 -12.31 5.57 2.83
CA PHE A 242 -12.01 6.99 3.08
C PHE A 242 -10.96 7.55 2.12
N ARG A 243 -10.54 6.78 1.10
CA ARG A 243 -9.63 7.28 0.06
C ARG A 243 -10.30 8.45 -0.66
N ASP A 244 -9.57 9.55 -0.82
CA ASP A 244 -10.06 10.79 -1.44
C ASP A 244 -11.28 11.43 -0.74
N VAL A 245 -11.51 11.11 0.53
CA VAL A 245 -12.60 11.66 1.36
C VAL A 245 -12.04 12.53 2.49
N ILE A 246 -12.59 13.74 2.65
CA ILE A 246 -12.30 14.58 3.81
C ILE A 246 -13.21 14.16 4.97
N VAL A 247 -12.63 13.49 5.96
CA VAL A 247 -13.32 13.04 7.18
C VAL A 247 -13.21 14.13 8.26
N LYS A 248 -14.33 14.41 8.96
CA LYS A 248 -14.41 15.44 10.01
C LYS A 248 -14.59 14.89 11.42
N GLU A 249 -15.14 13.68 11.55
CA GLU A 249 -15.48 13.08 12.84
C GLU A 249 -14.61 11.85 13.10
N PHE A 250 -13.98 11.81 14.27
CA PHE A 250 -13.10 10.73 14.70
C PHE A 250 -13.36 10.37 16.16
N PRO A 251 -13.12 9.11 16.60
CA PRO A 251 -12.61 7.99 15.80
C PRO A 251 -13.69 7.33 14.93
N ILE A 252 -13.31 6.85 13.74
CA ILE A 252 -14.14 5.93 12.96
C ILE A 252 -13.71 4.50 13.28
N LYS A 253 -14.66 3.66 13.66
CA LYS A 253 -14.44 2.26 14.01
C LYS A 253 -15.18 1.37 13.03
N CYS A 254 -14.44 0.58 12.24
CA CYS A 254 -15.01 -0.32 11.24
C CYS A 254 -14.64 -1.77 11.57
N THR A 255 -15.59 -2.70 11.45
CA THR A 255 -15.34 -4.14 11.52
C THR A 255 -15.92 -4.80 10.27
N ALA A 256 -15.30 -5.88 9.80
CA ALA A 256 -15.78 -6.65 8.67
C ALA A 256 -15.29 -8.09 8.79
N TYR A 257 -16.10 -9.02 8.29
CA TYR A 257 -15.65 -10.37 7.98
C TYR A 257 -15.50 -10.52 6.47
N THR A 258 -14.35 -11.01 6.03
CA THR A 258 -14.11 -11.40 4.64
C THR A 258 -13.31 -12.70 4.60
N PRO A 259 -13.44 -13.53 3.56
CA PRO A 259 -12.36 -14.44 3.19
C PRO A 259 -11.10 -13.63 2.87
N CYS A 260 -9.94 -14.18 3.19
CA CYS A 260 -8.63 -13.57 2.95
C CYS A 260 -7.82 -14.48 2.04
N PHE A 261 -7.25 -13.94 0.97
CA PHE A 261 -6.54 -14.70 -0.05
C PHE A 261 -5.07 -14.29 -0.07
N ARG A 262 -4.18 -15.23 0.27
CA ARG A 262 -2.74 -15.01 0.27
C ARG A 262 -2.06 -16.14 -0.46
N ARG A 263 -1.09 -15.81 -1.30
CA ARG A 263 -0.30 -16.82 -2.03
C ARG A 263 0.68 -17.56 -1.12
N GLU A 264 0.97 -16.99 0.05
CA GLU A 264 1.94 -17.53 1.02
C GLU A 264 3.28 -17.84 0.34
N ALA A 265 3.68 -16.98 -0.60
CA ALA A 265 4.92 -17.15 -1.35
C ALA A 265 6.10 -17.05 -0.37
N GLY A 266 6.96 -18.08 -0.34
CA GLY A 266 8.12 -18.13 0.56
C GLY A 266 7.90 -18.85 1.90
N SER A 267 6.69 -19.33 2.20
CA SER A 267 6.42 -20.15 3.42
C SER A 267 6.62 -21.67 3.22
N TYR A 268 7.15 -22.08 2.06
CA TYR A 268 7.36 -23.49 1.69
C TYR A 268 8.00 -24.29 2.84
N GLY A 269 7.22 -25.21 3.43
CA GLY A 269 7.71 -26.15 4.43
C GLY A 269 7.63 -25.70 5.90
N LYS A 270 7.25 -24.46 6.23
CA LYS A 270 7.25 -23.97 7.63
C LYS A 270 6.04 -24.45 8.45
N GLU A 271 4.85 -24.51 7.87
CA GLU A 271 3.61 -24.96 8.54
C GLU A 271 2.76 -25.80 7.58
N VAL A 272 3.21 -27.02 7.29
CA VAL A 272 2.57 -27.88 6.26
C VAL A 272 1.42 -28.75 6.79
N ARG A 273 1.09 -28.66 8.08
CA ARG A 273 0.03 -29.47 8.73
C ARG A 273 -0.87 -28.57 9.56
N GLY A 274 -2.18 -28.68 9.32
CA GLY A 274 -3.19 -27.82 9.93
C GLY A 274 -3.60 -26.68 9.02
#